data_AF-A0A1W1WP93-F1
#
_entry.id   AF-A0A1W1WP93-F1
#
_cell.length_a   1.000
_cell.length_b   1.000
_cell.length_c   1.000
_cell.angle_alpha   90.00
_cell.angle_beta   90.00
_cell.angle_gamma   90.00
#
_symmetry.space_group_name_H-M   'P 1'
#
loop_
_entity.id
_entity.type
_entity.pdbx_description
1 polymer ?
#
loop_
_entity_poly.entity_id
_entity_poly.type
_entity_poly.pdbx_seq_one_letter_code
_entity_poly.pdbx_strand_id
1 'polypeptide(L)'
;MALAPIPTIPCWQLIPEGPAIQGIDPAGTVRFITQDFGAVLQSLGDAAPDTERMAVCAAAWLGIRPDTVPVSRRLWAYVCSPFAAPTATQQQRHRIWAQQLARLAWSHGFWPIVPHLYAPQFLDDTDPAERTLGLAWGLQQLAQCSVVYVLAVPPSPGMQAELAALTPDHVVCHVPLDALPPLPTSCTANP
;
A
#
# COMPACT_ATOMS: atom_id res chain seq x y z
N MET A 1 -2.39 25.28 3.50
CA MET A 1 -2.69 24.87 2.11
C MET A 1 -3.11 23.42 2.16
N ALA A 2 -4.35 23.10 1.78
CA ALA A 2 -4.77 21.71 1.60
C ALA A 2 -4.05 21.17 0.37
N LEU A 3 -3.32 20.06 0.51
CA LEU A 3 -2.75 19.34 -0.62
C LEU A 3 -3.90 18.96 -1.56
N ALA A 4 -3.75 19.26 -2.85
CA ALA A 4 -4.73 18.81 -3.85
C ALA A 4 -4.86 17.28 -3.75
N PRO A 5 -6.06 16.71 -3.84
CA PRO A 5 -6.23 15.26 -3.83
C PRO A 5 -5.39 14.67 -4.96
N ILE A 6 -4.48 13.77 -4.61
CA ILE A 6 -3.74 12.96 -5.59
C ILE A 6 -4.81 12.23 -6.41
N PRO A 7 -4.81 12.36 -7.74
CA PRO A 7 -5.86 11.77 -8.56
C PRO A 7 -5.88 10.26 -8.34
N THR A 8 -6.94 9.76 -7.72
CA THR A 8 -7.24 8.34 -7.58
C THR A 8 -7.77 7.83 -8.91
N ILE A 9 -6.96 7.87 -9.97
CA ILE A 9 -7.29 7.14 -11.19
C ILE A 9 -7.16 5.67 -10.83
N PRO A 10 -8.25 4.88 -10.86
CA PRO A 10 -8.12 3.46 -10.66
C PRO A 10 -7.17 2.91 -11.72
N CYS A 11 -6.11 2.20 -11.31
CA CYS A 11 -5.02 1.79 -12.20
C CYS A 11 -5.49 1.02 -13.45
N TRP A 12 -6.68 0.40 -13.41
CA TRP A 12 -7.31 -0.25 -14.56
C TRP A 12 -7.74 0.70 -15.69
N GLN A 13 -7.99 1.99 -15.40
CA GLN A 13 -8.31 3.01 -16.42
C GLN A 13 -7.07 3.44 -17.24
N LEU A 14 -5.87 3.07 -16.80
CA LEU A 14 -4.62 3.36 -17.49
C LEU A 14 -4.21 2.23 -18.46
N ILE A 15 -5.01 1.17 -18.57
CA ILE A 15 -4.75 0.05 -19.47
C ILE A 15 -5.52 0.27 -20.78
N PRO A 16 -4.84 0.50 -21.91
CA PRO A 16 -5.50 0.83 -23.18
C PRO A 16 -6.49 -0.24 -23.65
N GLU A 17 -6.30 -1.49 -23.24
CA GLU A 17 -7.18 -2.64 -23.50
C GLU A 17 -7.44 -3.43 -22.20
N GLY A 18 -7.87 -2.72 -21.14
CA GLY A 18 -8.11 -3.30 -19.82
C GLY A 18 -9.14 -4.45 -19.81
N PRO A 19 -9.17 -5.26 -18.76
CA PRO A 19 -10.08 -6.41 -18.67
C PRO A 19 -11.53 -5.99 -18.76
N ALA A 20 -12.33 -6.79 -19.45
CA ALA A 20 -13.76 -6.56 -19.59
C ALA A 20 -14.45 -6.56 -18.22
N ILE A 21 -15.20 -5.49 -17.94
CA ILE A 21 -16.03 -5.37 -16.74
C ILE A 21 -17.15 -6.41 -16.84
N GLN A 22 -17.19 -7.34 -15.90
CA GLN A 22 -18.24 -8.36 -15.80
C GLN A 22 -19.50 -7.80 -15.14
N GLY A 23 -19.35 -6.75 -14.32
CA GLY A 23 -20.46 -6.02 -13.68
C GLY A 23 -20.00 -5.23 -12.46
N ILE A 24 -20.95 -4.60 -11.77
CA ILE A 24 -20.74 -3.95 -10.47
C ILE A 24 -21.58 -4.72 -9.45
N ASP A 25 -20.97 -5.11 -8.33
CA ASP A 25 -21.69 -5.83 -7.28
C ASP A 25 -22.57 -4.88 -6.43
N PRO A 26 -23.49 -5.40 -5.61
CA PRO A 26 -24.41 -4.57 -4.84
C PRO A 26 -23.76 -3.61 -3.84
N ALA A 27 -22.47 -3.82 -3.52
CA ALA A 27 -21.68 -2.93 -2.67
C ALA A 27 -20.94 -1.84 -3.48
N GLY A 28 -21.11 -1.81 -4.81
CA GLY A 28 -20.44 -0.87 -5.70
C GLY A 28 -19.06 -1.34 -6.17
N THR A 29 -18.69 -2.60 -5.92
CA THR A 29 -17.38 -3.15 -6.30
C THR A 29 -17.43 -3.61 -7.75
N VAL A 30 -16.54 -3.07 -8.58
CA VAL A 30 -16.41 -3.49 -9.98
C VAL A 30 -15.84 -4.92 -10.03
N ARG A 31 -16.55 -5.83 -10.70
CA ARG A 31 -16.11 -7.21 -10.97
C ARG A 31 -15.60 -7.30 -12.40
N PHE A 32 -14.45 -7.93 -12.55
CA PHE A 32 -13.78 -8.09 -13.83
C PHE A 32 -13.78 -9.57 -14.21
N ILE A 33 -13.77 -9.87 -15.51
CA ILE A 33 -13.55 -11.24 -15.99
C ILE A 33 -12.13 -11.62 -15.57
N THR A 34 -12.02 -12.55 -14.62
CA THR A 34 -10.74 -12.94 -14.03
C THR A 34 -9.87 -13.61 -15.09
N GLN A 35 -8.84 -12.92 -15.56
CA GLN A 35 -7.73 -13.55 -16.28
C GLN A 35 -6.66 -13.93 -15.26
N ASP A 36 -5.83 -14.95 -15.55
CA ASP A 36 -4.61 -15.14 -14.76
C ASP A 36 -3.58 -14.05 -15.11
N PHE A 37 -2.59 -13.87 -14.24
CA PHE A 37 -1.57 -12.84 -14.42
C PHE A 37 -0.80 -12.98 -15.75
N GLY A 38 -0.59 -14.21 -16.23
CA GLY A 38 0.08 -14.49 -17.50
C GLY A 38 -0.74 -14.00 -18.70
N ALA A 39 -2.05 -14.22 -18.69
CA ALA A 39 -2.94 -13.72 -19.74
C ALA A 39 -3.02 -12.18 -19.76
N VAL A 40 -3.02 -11.53 -18.60
CA VAL A 40 -2.96 -10.05 -18.53
C VAL A 40 -1.63 -9.51 -19.06
N LEU A 41 -0.50 -10.14 -18.72
CA LEU A 41 0.78 -9.74 -19.30
C LEU A 41 0.80 -9.95 -20.83
N GLN A 42 0.23 -11.05 -21.31
CA GLN A 42 0.19 -11.35 -22.74
C GLN A 42 -0.69 -10.35 -23.51
N SER A 43 -1.80 -9.86 -22.93
CA SER A 43 -2.65 -8.85 -23.57
C SER A 43 -1.98 -7.47 -23.66
N LEU A 44 -1.02 -7.19 -22.78
CA LEU A 44 -0.24 -5.95 -22.76
C LEU A 44 0.93 -5.95 -23.77
N GLY A 45 1.31 -7.12 -24.31
CA GLY A 45 2.42 -7.27 -25.25
C GLY A 45 3.81 -7.14 -24.60
N ASP A 46 4.85 -6.95 -25.42
CA ASP A 46 6.26 -6.78 -25.00
C ASP A 46 6.56 -5.41 -24.35
N ALA A 47 5.57 -4.83 -23.68
CA ALA A 47 5.59 -3.45 -23.29
C ALA A 47 6.63 -3.16 -22.18
N ALA A 48 7.04 -1.89 -22.12
CA ALA A 48 8.08 -1.35 -21.24
C ALA A 48 7.86 -1.72 -19.75
N PRO A 49 8.88 -1.59 -18.88
CA PRO A 49 8.78 -1.92 -17.45
C PRO A 49 7.57 -1.30 -16.73
N ASP A 50 7.12 -0.13 -17.18
CA ASP A 50 5.97 0.56 -16.63
C ASP A 50 4.65 -0.17 -16.92
N THR A 51 4.55 -0.83 -18.07
CA THR A 51 3.36 -1.62 -18.42
C THR A 51 3.30 -2.92 -17.61
N GLU A 52 4.44 -3.55 -17.32
CA GLU A 52 4.50 -4.68 -16.39
C GLU A 52 4.09 -4.26 -14.98
N ARG A 53 4.54 -3.08 -14.52
CA ARG A 53 4.10 -2.52 -13.23
C ARG A 53 2.59 -2.32 -13.19
N MET A 54 2.03 -1.72 -14.24
CA MET A 54 0.60 -1.52 -14.40
C MET A 54 -0.17 -2.84 -14.42
N ALA A 55 0.36 -3.87 -15.08
CA ALA A 55 -0.22 -5.21 -15.13
C ALA A 55 -0.33 -5.84 -13.74
N VAL A 56 0.75 -5.80 -12.96
CA VAL A 56 0.78 -6.36 -11.60
C VAL A 56 -0.17 -5.59 -10.69
N CYS A 57 -0.16 -4.26 -10.76
CA CYS A 57 -1.09 -3.40 -10.01
C CYS A 57 -2.55 -3.69 -10.35
N ALA A 58 -2.86 -3.83 -11.63
CA ALA A 58 -4.18 -4.18 -12.08
C ALA A 58 -4.55 -5.58 -11.61
N ALA A 59 -3.72 -6.59 -11.86
CA ALA A 59 -3.97 -7.96 -11.45
C ALA A 59 -4.33 -8.08 -9.96
N ALA A 60 -3.52 -7.44 -9.12
CA ALA A 60 -3.74 -7.32 -7.69
C ALA A 60 -5.13 -6.75 -7.35
N TRP A 61 -5.55 -5.67 -8.02
CA TRP A 61 -6.80 -4.96 -7.76
C TRP A 61 -8.03 -5.63 -8.37
N LEU A 62 -7.85 -6.36 -9.46
CA LEU A 62 -8.89 -7.10 -10.17
C LEU A 62 -9.23 -8.44 -9.50
N GLY A 63 -8.58 -8.74 -8.37
CA GLY A 63 -8.74 -10.02 -7.68
C GLY A 63 -8.14 -11.20 -8.46
N ILE A 64 -7.16 -10.95 -9.34
CA ILE A 64 -6.38 -12.04 -9.93
C ILE A 64 -5.68 -12.75 -8.79
N ARG A 65 -5.81 -14.07 -8.80
CA ARG A 65 -5.23 -14.99 -7.82
C ARG A 65 -3.77 -14.62 -7.52
N PRO A 66 -3.45 -14.07 -6.33
CA PRO A 66 -2.11 -13.55 -5.99
C PRO A 66 -1.02 -14.62 -6.03
N ASP A 67 -1.41 -15.89 -5.90
CA ASP A 67 -0.59 -17.08 -6.08
C ASP A 67 -0.13 -17.29 -7.54
N THR A 68 -0.76 -16.62 -8.50
CA THR A 68 -0.37 -16.67 -9.93
C THR A 68 0.67 -15.61 -10.30
N VAL A 69 0.91 -14.59 -9.45
CA VAL A 69 1.99 -13.62 -9.67
C VAL A 69 3.31 -14.26 -9.27
N PRO A 70 4.25 -14.53 -10.22
CA PRO A 70 5.53 -15.13 -9.90
C PRO A 70 6.28 -14.29 -8.87
N VAL A 71 6.88 -14.95 -7.88
CA VAL A 71 7.69 -14.31 -6.82
C VAL A 71 8.70 -13.33 -7.39
N SER A 72 9.34 -13.67 -8.51
CA SER A 72 10.34 -12.84 -9.21
C SER A 72 9.78 -11.58 -9.88
N ARG A 73 8.46 -11.46 -10.02
CA ARG A 73 7.77 -10.35 -10.70
C ARG A 73 6.82 -9.55 -9.79
N ARG A 74 6.80 -9.86 -8.50
CA ARG A 74 6.04 -9.10 -7.52
C ARG A 74 6.70 -7.74 -7.27
N LEU A 75 5.90 -6.68 -7.28
CA LEU A 75 6.37 -5.32 -6.98
C LEU A 75 6.46 -5.08 -5.47
N TRP A 76 7.27 -4.11 -5.11
CA TRP A 76 7.41 -3.65 -3.73
C TRP A 76 6.32 -2.64 -3.40
N ALA A 77 5.68 -2.82 -2.24
CA ALA A 77 4.61 -1.99 -1.76
C ALA A 77 4.99 -1.36 -0.42
N TYR A 78 5.12 -0.04 -0.39
CA TYR A 78 5.37 0.70 0.83
C TYR A 78 4.09 0.82 1.66
N VAL A 79 4.18 0.67 2.99
CA VAL A 79 3.07 0.91 3.91
C VAL A 79 3.27 2.24 4.61
N CYS A 80 2.39 3.19 4.32
CA CYS A 80 2.30 4.50 4.95
C CYS A 80 1.17 4.48 5.99
N SER A 81 1.53 4.39 7.26
CA SER A 81 0.58 4.30 8.37
C SER A 81 1.13 4.99 9.62
N PRO A 82 0.27 5.42 10.57
CA PRO A 82 0.78 6.00 11.81
C PRO A 82 1.56 4.93 12.59
N PHE A 83 2.59 5.37 13.31
CA PHE A 83 3.36 4.50 14.19
C PHE A 83 3.55 5.12 15.57
N ALA A 84 4.29 6.23 15.67
CA ALA A 84 4.50 6.96 16.91
C ALA A 84 3.16 7.38 17.56
N ALA A 85 3.05 7.24 18.87
CA ALA A 85 1.87 7.62 19.64
C ALA A 85 2.23 8.04 21.08
N PRO A 86 1.43 8.90 21.73
CA PRO A 86 1.63 9.31 23.12
C PRO A 86 1.54 8.17 24.15
N THR A 87 0.83 7.08 23.84
CA THR A 87 0.63 5.96 24.77
C THR A 87 1.00 4.63 24.13
N ALA A 88 1.47 3.69 24.95
CA ALA A 88 1.79 2.33 24.51
C ALA A 88 0.57 1.61 23.90
N THR A 89 -0.62 1.81 24.47
CA THR A 89 -1.87 1.26 23.92
C THR A 89 -2.15 1.80 22.53
N GLN A 90 -2.02 3.10 22.31
CA GLN A 90 -2.24 3.68 20.98
C GLN A 90 -1.15 3.25 19.99
N GLN A 91 0.11 3.17 20.42
CA GLN A 91 1.20 2.66 19.58
C GLN A 91 0.96 1.20 19.19
N GLN A 92 0.38 0.40 20.08
CA GLN A 92 0.00 -0.97 19.79
C GLN A 92 -1.13 -1.03 18.74
N ARG A 93 -2.13 -0.15 18.78
CA ARG A 93 -3.16 -0.03 17.73
C ARG A 93 -2.53 0.30 16.38
N HIS A 94 -1.64 1.28 16.34
CA HIS A 94 -0.90 1.69 15.15
C HIS A 94 -0.08 0.52 14.55
N ARG A 95 0.62 -0.24 15.40
CA ARG A 95 1.35 -1.45 14.99
C ARG A 95 0.44 -2.50 14.36
N ILE A 96 -0.76 -2.72 14.91
CA ILE A 96 -1.72 -3.67 14.35
C ILE A 96 -2.23 -3.19 12.99
N TRP A 97 -2.56 -1.91 12.82
CA TRP A 97 -2.95 -1.37 11.52
C TRP A 97 -1.85 -1.51 10.47
N ALA A 98 -0.60 -1.20 10.83
CA ALA A 98 0.57 -1.41 9.97
C ALA A 98 0.69 -2.88 9.51
N GLN A 99 0.53 -3.83 10.43
CA GLN A 99 0.57 -5.27 10.14
C GLN A 99 -0.59 -5.70 9.24
N GLN A 100 -1.80 -5.16 9.46
CA GLN A 100 -2.97 -5.43 8.64
C GLN A 100 -2.81 -4.88 7.22
N LEU A 101 -2.27 -3.67 7.06
CA LEU A 101 -1.95 -3.10 5.74
C LEU A 101 -0.89 -3.95 5.02
N ALA A 102 0.16 -4.38 5.73
CA ALA A 102 1.18 -5.25 5.18
C ALA A 102 0.57 -6.59 4.71
N ARG A 103 -0.35 -7.15 5.49
CA ARG A 103 -1.09 -8.37 5.13
C ARG A 103 -1.98 -8.16 3.92
N LEU A 104 -2.63 -7.00 3.81
CA LEU A 104 -3.45 -6.63 2.66
C LEU A 104 -2.59 -6.53 1.38
N ALA A 105 -1.49 -5.78 1.44
CA ALA A 105 -0.53 -5.69 0.33
C ALA A 105 0.02 -7.07 -0.08
N TRP A 106 0.36 -7.92 0.88
CA TRP A 106 0.75 -9.31 0.63
C TRP A 106 -0.35 -10.10 -0.09
N SER A 107 -1.59 -9.99 0.40
CA SER A 107 -2.74 -10.66 -0.19
C SER A 107 -3.09 -10.15 -1.58
N HIS A 108 -2.56 -8.99 -1.97
CA HIS A 108 -2.65 -8.45 -3.32
C HIS A 108 -1.46 -8.85 -4.20
N GLY A 109 -0.53 -9.67 -3.70
CA GLY A 109 0.62 -10.16 -4.48
C GLY A 109 1.83 -9.23 -4.48
N PHE A 110 1.94 -8.31 -3.52
CA PHE A 110 3.10 -7.42 -3.38
C PHE A 110 4.08 -7.85 -2.29
N TRP A 111 5.30 -7.32 -2.34
CA TRP A 111 6.28 -7.38 -1.24
C TRP A 111 6.10 -6.17 -0.32
N PRO A 112 5.50 -6.33 0.89
CA PRO A 112 5.27 -5.21 1.78
C PRO A 112 6.57 -4.70 2.42
N ILE A 113 6.79 -3.40 2.35
CA ILE A 113 7.90 -2.67 2.98
C ILE A 113 7.31 -1.76 4.06
N VAL A 114 7.69 -2.01 5.32
CA VAL A 114 7.06 -1.38 6.49
C VAL A 114 8.12 -0.88 7.48
N PRO A 115 8.88 0.19 7.16
CA PRO A 115 10.06 0.59 7.92
C PRO A 115 9.79 0.83 9.39
N HIS A 116 8.66 1.48 9.69
CA HIS A 116 8.29 1.80 11.05
C HIS A 116 7.98 0.57 11.94
N LEU A 117 7.88 -0.65 11.39
CA LEU A 117 7.76 -1.86 12.22
C LEU A 117 9.10 -2.44 12.68
N TYR A 118 10.18 -2.28 11.90
CA TYR A 118 11.47 -2.87 12.19
C TYR A 118 12.57 -1.85 12.50
N ALA A 119 12.50 -0.62 11.98
CA ALA A 119 13.48 0.42 12.29
C ALA A 119 13.56 0.70 13.81
N PRO A 120 12.44 0.81 14.55
CA PRO A 120 12.48 1.03 16.00
C PRO A 120 13.00 -0.18 16.81
N GLN A 121 13.32 -1.30 16.17
CA GLN A 121 13.93 -2.45 16.85
C GLN A 121 15.45 -2.35 16.93
N PHE A 122 16.05 -1.42 16.18
CA PHE A 122 17.50 -1.19 16.18
C PHE A 122 17.89 0.31 16.10
N LEU A 123 16.91 1.21 15.97
CA LEU A 123 17.06 2.66 16.11
C LEU A 123 16.17 3.15 17.27
N ASP A 124 16.67 4.13 18.02
CA ASP A 124 15.95 4.85 19.07
C ASP A 124 15.20 6.04 18.48
N ASP A 125 13.89 5.89 18.35
CA ASP A 125 12.99 6.93 17.83
C ASP A 125 12.90 8.16 18.76
N THR A 126 13.43 8.08 20.00
CA THR A 126 13.53 9.17 20.96
C THR A 126 14.84 9.97 20.85
N ASP A 127 15.87 9.40 20.23
CA ASP A 127 17.07 10.14 19.83
C ASP A 127 16.79 10.87 18.50
N PRO A 128 16.85 12.22 18.47
CA PRO A 128 16.65 12.98 17.25
C PRO A 128 17.56 12.56 16.08
N ALA A 129 18.81 12.16 16.35
CA ALA A 129 19.76 11.79 15.30
C ALA A 129 19.37 10.45 14.64
N GLU A 130 19.10 9.42 15.44
CA GLU A 130 18.65 8.12 14.96
C GLU A 130 17.27 8.20 14.31
N ARG A 131 16.35 9.00 14.87
CA ARG A 131 15.05 9.29 14.27
C ARG A 131 15.19 9.89 12.86
N THR A 132 16.07 10.87 12.68
CA THR A 132 16.32 11.47 11.36
C THR A 132 16.86 10.43 10.37
N LEU A 133 17.79 9.58 10.80
CA LEU A 133 18.31 8.50 9.97
C LEU A 133 17.23 7.47 9.59
N GLY A 134 16.39 7.07 10.55
CA GLY A 134 15.28 6.14 10.33
C GLY A 134 14.26 6.67 9.32
N LEU A 135 13.90 7.95 9.43
CA LEU A 135 13.01 8.61 8.46
C LEU A 135 13.63 8.69 7.07
N ALA A 136 14.89 9.11 6.96
CA ALA A 136 15.60 9.18 5.68
C ALA A 136 15.69 7.80 5.00
N TRP A 137 15.97 6.75 5.78
CA TRP A 137 16.00 5.39 5.27
C TRP A 137 14.63 4.89 4.82
N GLY A 138 13.56 5.21 5.55
CA GLY A 138 12.18 4.93 5.13
C GLY A 138 11.85 5.56 3.77
N LEU A 139 12.23 6.82 3.57
CA LEU A 139 12.03 7.52 2.29
C LEU A 139 12.84 6.90 1.14
N GLN A 140 14.07 6.43 1.40
CA GLN A 140 14.85 5.70 0.39
C GLN A 140 14.17 4.38 -0.03
N GLN A 141 13.55 3.68 0.92
CA GLN A 141 12.79 2.47 0.62
C GLN A 141 11.49 2.77 -0.13
N LEU A 142 10.79 3.85 0.24
CA LEU A 142 9.60 4.33 -0.48
C LEU A 142 9.93 4.57 -1.95
N ALA A 143 11.05 5.24 -2.25
CA ALA A 143 11.47 5.52 -3.62
C ALA A 143 11.73 4.27 -4.49
N GLN A 144 11.94 3.10 -3.88
CA GLN A 144 12.09 1.83 -4.60
C GLN A 144 10.75 1.09 -4.79
N CYS A 145 9.67 1.55 -4.14
CA CYS A 145 8.37 0.92 -4.21
C CYS A 145 7.58 1.45 -5.40
N SER A 146 6.84 0.56 -6.07
CA SER A 146 5.93 0.95 -7.15
C SER A 146 4.52 1.24 -6.64
N VAL A 147 4.18 0.70 -5.46
CA VAL A 147 2.85 0.82 -4.85
C VAL A 147 2.99 1.37 -3.43
N VAL A 148 2.06 2.21 -3.01
CA VAL A 148 2.02 2.76 -1.64
C VAL A 148 0.64 2.55 -1.05
N TYR A 149 0.55 1.79 0.03
CA TYR A 149 -0.67 1.59 0.82
C TYR A 149 -0.71 2.66 1.90
N VAL A 150 -1.66 3.59 1.81
CA VAL A 150 -1.85 4.67 2.76
C VAL A 150 -3.09 4.40 3.59
N LEU A 151 -2.93 4.27 4.91
CA LEU A 151 -4.10 4.21 5.80
C LEU A 151 -4.81 5.58 5.80
N ALA A 152 -6.10 5.59 5.45
CA ALA A 152 -6.90 6.81 5.30
C ALA A 152 -7.36 7.38 6.66
N VAL A 153 -6.40 7.81 7.45
CA VAL A 153 -6.57 8.55 8.72
C VAL A 153 -5.90 9.92 8.61
N PRO A 154 -6.17 10.89 9.51
CA PRO A 154 -5.42 12.14 9.54
C PRO A 154 -3.91 11.86 9.59
N PRO A 155 -3.11 12.37 8.62
CA PRO A 155 -1.73 11.95 8.46
C PRO A 155 -0.86 12.49 9.59
N SER A 156 -0.15 11.58 10.26
CA SER A 156 0.89 11.93 11.24
C SER A 156 2.05 12.68 10.56
N PRO A 157 2.93 13.38 11.32
CA PRO A 157 4.08 14.07 10.72
C PRO A 157 4.98 13.16 9.87
N GLY A 158 5.15 11.90 10.27
CA GLY A 158 5.90 10.91 9.48
C GLY A 158 5.18 10.59 8.16
N MET A 159 3.88 10.33 8.21
CA MET A 159 3.08 10.09 7.00
C MET A 159 3.07 11.30 6.07
N GLN A 160 3.05 12.53 6.61
CA GLN A 160 3.12 13.74 5.78
C GLN A 160 4.43 13.81 4.98
N ALA A 161 5.55 13.45 5.61
CA ALA A 161 6.84 13.38 4.93
C ALA A 161 6.85 12.29 3.83
N GLU A 162 6.27 11.13 4.10
CA GLU A 162 6.13 10.04 3.12
C GLU A 162 5.24 10.46 1.95
N LEU A 163 4.08 11.07 2.21
CA LEU A 163 3.15 11.56 1.20
C LEU A 163 3.77 12.67 0.34
N ALA A 164 4.59 13.55 0.94
CA ALA A 164 5.30 14.60 0.22
C ALA A 164 6.43 14.06 -0.70
N ALA A 165 6.93 12.85 -0.43
CA ALA A 165 7.97 12.21 -1.23
C ALA A 165 7.44 11.38 -2.41
N LEU A 166 6.12 11.23 -2.53
CA LEU A 166 5.50 10.50 -3.63
C LEU A 166 5.76 11.19 -4.98
N THR A 167 5.98 10.37 -6.00
CA THR A 167 6.13 10.80 -7.40
C THR A 167 4.98 10.24 -8.26
N PRO A 168 4.77 10.73 -9.49
CA PRO A 168 3.77 10.18 -10.41
C PRO A 168 3.93 8.68 -10.72
N ASP A 169 5.13 8.12 -10.51
CA ASP A 169 5.41 6.70 -10.74
C ASP A 169 4.85 5.79 -9.63
N HIS A 170 4.46 6.36 -8.49
CA HIS A 170 3.88 5.62 -7.38
C HIS A 170 2.38 5.44 -7.58
N VAL A 171 1.92 4.18 -7.57
CA VAL A 171 0.50 3.85 -7.48
C VAL A 171 0.06 3.92 -6.03
N VAL A 172 -0.82 4.86 -5.69
CA VAL A 172 -1.27 5.08 -4.32
C VAL A 172 -2.61 4.39 -4.06
N CYS A 173 -2.64 3.53 -3.06
CA CYS A 173 -3.85 2.85 -2.58
C CYS A 173 -4.24 3.42 -1.21
N HIS A 174 -5.29 4.24 -1.17
CA HIS A 174 -5.87 4.70 0.08
C HIS A 174 -6.79 3.61 0.66
N VAL A 175 -6.48 3.14 1.87
CA VAL A 175 -7.24 2.10 2.55
C VAL A 175 -8.04 2.73 3.68
N PRO A 176 -9.39 2.74 3.59
CA PRO A 176 -10.26 3.16 4.69
C PRO A 176 -10.00 2.35 5.96
N LEU A 177 -10.07 2.99 7.13
CA LEU A 177 -9.81 2.32 8.40
C LEU A 177 -10.82 1.20 8.68
N ASP A 178 -12.08 1.39 8.27
CA ASP A 178 -13.18 0.42 8.37
C ASP A 178 -13.07 -0.75 7.38
N ALA A 179 -12.17 -0.66 6.39
CA ALA A 179 -11.82 -1.78 5.52
C ALA A 179 -10.81 -2.74 6.18
N LEU A 180 -10.19 -2.36 7.30
CA LEU A 180 -9.29 -3.24 8.05
C LEU A 180 -10.05 -4.14 9.02
N PRO A 181 -9.52 -5.34 9.33
CA PRO A 181 -10.10 -6.17 10.38
C PRO A 181 -10.18 -5.43 11.72
N PRO A 182 -11.23 -5.66 12.51
CA PRO A 182 -11.39 -5.00 13.80
C PRO A 182 -10.19 -5.29 14.72
N LEU A 183 -9.83 -4.29 15.54
CA LEU A 183 -8.77 -4.44 16.52
C LEU A 183 -9.14 -5.48 17.58
N PRO A 184 -8.16 -6.20 18.16
CA PRO A 184 -8.39 -7.07 19.31
C PRO A 184 -8.97 -6.27 20.49
N THR A 185 -9.83 -6.92 21.29
CA THR A 185 -10.47 -6.30 22.46
C THR A 185 -9.47 -5.74 23.49
N SER A 186 -8.27 -6.34 23.61
CA SER A 186 -7.18 -5.84 24.44
C SER A 186 -6.65 -4.46 24.00
N CYS A 187 -6.89 -4.08 22.75
CA CYS A 187 -6.47 -2.81 22.18
C CYS A 187 -7.61 -1.79 22.12
N THR A 188 -8.89 -2.17 22.27
CA THR A 188 -10.04 -1.26 22.16
C THR A 188 -10.41 -0.55 23.46
N ALA A 189 -9.89 -1.00 24.61
CA ALA A 189 -10.14 -0.32 25.89
C ALA A 189 -9.49 1.07 25.90
N ASN A 190 -10.29 2.11 26.16
CA ASN A 190 -9.78 3.44 26.49
C ASN A 190 -9.08 3.38 27.86
N PRO A 191 -7.88 3.94 28.03
CA PRO A 191 -7.46 4.40 29.35
C PRO A 191 -8.35 5.55 29.82
#